data_AF-A0A933AXQ7-F1
#
_entry.id   AF-A0A933AXQ7-F1
#
_cell.length_a   1.000
_cell.length_b   1.000
_cell.length_c   1.000
_cell.angle_alpha   90.00
_cell.angle_beta   90.00
_cell.angle_gamma   90.00
#
_symmetry.space_group_name_H-M   'P 1'
#
loop_
_entity.id
_entity.type
_entity.pdbx_description
1 polymer ?
#
loop_
_entity_poly.entity_id
_entity_poly.type
_entity_poly.pdbx_seq_one_letter_code
_entity_poly.pdbx_strand_id
1 'polypeptide(L)'
;QEPFWAWGFSAISGALYLSATSFAVLANRHRRDTSSLVMRDLARRNPEERVLLEATQIVWPLVLFPALRGSHSRSFTGRRWIPGIKAGFGLSRLYLTDKRLLAQLLVPPVLIFDIDREDVRSAGYVDRERDLVGVRYAAGRISPMTKLLAFTGLPASRDMVFLNLGADSQRWLNALTPAAST
;
A
#
# COMPACT_ATOMS: atom_id res chain seq x y z
N GLN A 1 10.10 -41.42 -30.85
CA GLN A 1 9.56 -40.05 -30.91
C GLN A 1 8.64 -39.89 -29.70
N GLU A 2 9.12 -39.24 -28.64
CA GLU A 2 8.28 -38.97 -27.46
C GLU A 2 7.42 -37.71 -27.69
N PRO A 3 6.17 -37.68 -27.19
CA PRO A 3 5.27 -36.56 -27.43
C PRO A 3 5.69 -35.32 -26.62
N PHE A 4 5.82 -34.21 -27.36
CA PHE A 4 6.18 -32.84 -26.94
C PHE A 4 5.28 -32.23 -25.84
N TRP A 5 4.24 -32.93 -25.40
CA TRP A 5 3.25 -32.45 -24.42
C TRP A 5 3.65 -32.69 -22.95
N ALA A 6 4.62 -33.57 -22.68
CA ALA A 6 5.02 -33.89 -21.31
C ALA A 6 5.80 -32.77 -20.59
N TRP A 7 6.35 -31.80 -21.33
CA TRP A 7 7.18 -30.72 -20.77
C TRP A 7 6.38 -29.46 -20.38
N GLY A 8 5.16 -29.28 -20.92
CA GLY A 8 4.32 -28.11 -20.63
C GLY A 8 3.61 -28.17 -19.26
N PHE A 9 3.29 -29.38 -18.78
CA PHE A 9 2.60 -29.55 -17.49
C PHE A 9 3.53 -29.37 -16.28
N SER A 10 4.82 -29.67 -16.43
CA SER A 10 5.86 -29.49 -15.39
C SER A 10 6.19 -28.00 -15.15
N ALA A 11 6.24 -27.19 -16.22
CA ALA A 11 6.60 -25.77 -16.10
C ALA A 11 5.49 -24.93 -15.42
N ILE A 12 4.22 -25.22 -15.70
CA ILE A 12 3.07 -24.52 -15.09
C ILE A 12 2.94 -24.89 -13.61
N SER A 13 3.15 -26.15 -13.25
CA SER A 13 3.14 -26.59 -11.86
C SER A 13 4.35 -26.07 -11.09
N GLY A 14 5.54 -25.97 -11.70
CA GLY A 14 6.73 -25.34 -11.12
C GLY A 14 6.57 -23.83 -10.86
N ALA A 15 5.95 -23.06 -11.77
CA ALA A 15 5.69 -21.63 -11.59
C ALA A 15 4.61 -21.35 -10.52
N LEU A 16 3.60 -22.22 -10.41
CA LEU A 16 2.61 -22.19 -9.33
C LEU A 16 3.23 -22.61 -7.98
N TYR A 17 4.14 -23.58 -7.96
CA TYR A 17 4.86 -23.96 -6.75
C TYR A 17 5.83 -22.87 -6.29
N LEU A 18 6.56 -22.25 -7.22
CA LEU A 18 7.47 -21.14 -6.92
C LEU A 18 6.71 -19.90 -6.46
N SER A 19 5.53 -19.60 -7.03
CA SER A 19 4.69 -18.52 -6.53
C SER A 19 4.10 -18.86 -5.17
N ALA A 20 3.53 -20.06 -4.97
CA ALA A 20 2.98 -20.47 -3.68
C ALA A 20 4.04 -20.58 -2.56
N THR A 21 5.24 -21.07 -2.86
CA THR A 21 6.36 -21.11 -1.89
C THR A 21 6.96 -19.72 -1.69
N SER A 22 7.07 -18.88 -2.71
CA SER A 22 7.43 -17.46 -2.53
C SER A 22 6.39 -16.73 -1.67
N PHE A 23 5.09 -16.99 -1.88
CA PHE A 23 3.97 -16.48 -1.08
C PHE A 23 4.04 -17.00 0.35
N ALA A 24 4.27 -18.30 0.55
CA ALA A 24 4.37 -18.93 1.86
C ALA A 24 5.61 -18.44 2.61
N VAL A 25 6.74 -18.26 1.92
CA VAL A 25 7.98 -17.70 2.48
C VAL A 25 7.79 -16.21 2.79
N LEU A 26 7.14 -15.43 1.92
CA LEU A 26 6.80 -14.03 2.19
C LEU A 26 5.83 -13.90 3.37
N ALA A 27 4.82 -14.76 3.45
CA ALA A 27 3.85 -14.81 4.54
C ALA A 27 4.45 -15.33 5.86
N ASN A 28 5.38 -16.31 5.82
CA ASN A 28 6.07 -16.79 7.03
C ASN A 28 7.14 -15.82 7.51
N ARG A 29 7.86 -15.16 6.59
CA ARG A 29 8.85 -14.13 6.92
C ARG A 29 8.17 -12.88 7.48
N HIS A 30 6.98 -12.55 6.97
CA HIS A 30 6.07 -11.53 7.53
C HIS A 30 5.70 -11.80 9.00
N ARG A 31 5.52 -13.07 9.38
CA ARG A 31 5.11 -13.47 10.74
C ARG A 31 6.24 -13.48 11.77
N ARG A 32 7.51 -13.57 11.36
CA ARG A 32 8.63 -13.84 12.29
C ARG A 32 9.65 -12.73 12.46
N ASP A 33 9.94 -11.91 11.46
CA ASP A 33 10.89 -10.82 11.66
C ASP A 33 10.91 -9.89 10.45
N THR A 34 10.50 -8.63 10.59
CA THR A 34 10.85 -7.57 9.64
C THR A 34 10.42 -6.21 10.18
N SER A 35 11.23 -5.64 11.08
CA SER A 35 11.48 -4.20 10.97
C SER A 35 11.96 -3.99 9.54
N SER A 36 11.11 -3.42 8.69
CA SER A 36 11.50 -3.14 7.31
C SER A 36 12.78 -2.30 7.33
N LEU A 37 13.62 -2.39 6.29
CA LEU A 37 14.82 -1.54 6.20
C LEU A 37 14.50 -0.07 6.42
N VAL A 38 13.33 0.38 5.95
CA VAL A 38 12.80 1.73 6.21
C VAL A 38 12.52 1.95 7.69
N MET A 39 11.81 1.04 8.38
CA MET A 39 11.58 1.19 9.82
C MET A 39 12.85 1.10 10.66
N ARG A 40 13.86 0.34 10.22
CA ARG A 40 15.17 0.31 10.88
C ARG A 40 15.95 1.62 10.66
N ASP A 41 15.93 2.16 9.45
CA ASP A 41 16.53 3.45 9.15
C ASP A 41 15.80 4.59 9.87
N LEU A 42 14.47 4.51 9.94
CA LEU A 42 13.61 5.48 10.60
C LEU A 42 13.79 5.42 12.12
N ALA A 43 13.80 4.23 12.73
CA ALA A 43 14.13 4.06 14.15
C ALA A 43 15.56 4.51 14.48
N ARG A 44 16.51 4.35 13.55
CA ARG A 44 17.89 4.84 13.73
C ARG A 44 17.96 6.35 13.67
N ARG A 45 17.23 6.99 12.76
CA ARG A 45 17.24 8.46 12.59
C ARG A 45 16.38 9.18 13.62
N ASN A 46 15.27 8.57 14.01
CA ASN A 46 14.26 9.14 14.91
C ASN A 46 13.91 8.10 15.99
N PRO A 47 14.77 7.89 17.00
CA PRO A 47 14.56 6.86 18.02
C PRO A 47 13.32 7.09 18.90
N GLU A 48 12.81 8.33 18.94
CA GLU A 48 11.61 8.67 19.70
C GLU A 48 10.30 8.41 18.96
N GLU A 49 10.37 8.15 17.64
CA GLU A 49 9.18 7.94 16.80
C GLU A 49 8.55 6.57 17.08
N ARG A 50 7.26 6.55 17.42
CA ARG A 50 6.53 5.35 17.84
C ARG A 50 5.51 4.95 16.79
N VAL A 51 5.50 3.67 16.42
CA VAL A 51 4.47 3.10 15.55
C VAL A 51 3.17 2.97 16.34
N LEU A 52 2.13 3.65 15.87
CA LEU A 52 0.77 3.58 16.43
C LEU A 52 -0.03 2.45 15.79
N LEU A 53 0.02 2.35 14.46
CA LEU A 53 -0.67 1.33 13.68
C LEU A 53 0.21 0.81 12.55
N GLU A 54 0.03 -0.46 12.22
CA GLU A 54 0.64 -1.13 11.09
C GLU A 54 -0.41 -1.93 10.34
N ALA A 55 -0.39 -1.84 9.01
CA ALA A 55 -1.22 -2.65 8.13
C ALA A 55 -0.31 -3.21 7.04
N THR A 56 -0.48 -4.50 6.72
CA THR A 56 0.22 -5.12 5.60
C THR A 56 -0.78 -5.81 4.71
N GLN A 57 -0.63 -5.66 3.40
CA GLN A 57 -1.42 -6.40 2.44
C GLN A 57 -0.53 -6.97 1.34
N ILE A 58 -0.71 -8.26 1.09
CA ILE A 58 0.05 -8.99 0.08
C ILE A 58 -0.74 -9.06 -1.22
N VAL A 59 -1.99 -9.52 -1.14
CA VAL A 59 -2.79 -9.90 -2.30
C VAL A 59 -3.46 -8.69 -2.96
N TRP A 60 -4.05 -7.82 -2.15
CA TRP A 60 -4.84 -6.68 -2.62
C TRP A 60 -4.05 -5.38 -2.49
N PRO A 61 -4.38 -4.34 -3.27
CA PRO A 61 -3.74 -3.04 -3.08
C PRO A 61 -4.13 -2.46 -1.72
N LEU A 62 -3.13 -2.12 -0.89
CA LEU A 62 -3.31 -1.40 0.37
C LEU A 62 -3.40 0.10 0.13
N VAL A 63 -2.59 0.60 -0.81
CA VAL A 63 -2.49 2.00 -1.18
C VAL A 63 -2.94 2.17 -2.61
N LEU A 64 -3.79 3.16 -2.84
CA LEU A 64 -4.40 3.46 -4.13
C LEU A 64 -4.24 4.95 -4.41
N PHE A 65 -3.80 5.29 -5.61
CA PHE A 65 -3.68 6.67 -6.08
C PHE A 65 -4.85 7.01 -6.99
N PRO A 66 -5.73 7.96 -6.60
CA PRO A 66 -6.85 8.36 -7.45
C PRO A 66 -6.38 9.18 -8.66
N ALA A 67 -7.12 9.08 -9.76
CA ALA A 67 -6.90 9.85 -10.98
C ALA A 67 -7.53 11.25 -10.88
N LEU A 68 -6.92 12.28 -11.49
CA LEU A 68 -7.37 13.67 -11.34
C LEU A 68 -8.66 14.02 -12.11
N ARG A 69 -9.02 13.32 -13.20
CA ARG A 69 -10.33 13.35 -13.92
C ARG A 69 -10.27 12.50 -15.18
N GLY A 70 -11.43 12.04 -15.67
CA GLY A 70 -11.58 11.43 -17.01
C GLY A 70 -10.87 10.09 -17.23
N SER A 71 -10.42 9.41 -16.16
CA SER A 71 -9.75 8.13 -16.28
C SER A 71 -10.74 6.98 -16.25
N HIS A 72 -10.67 6.09 -17.25
CA HIS A 72 -11.42 4.84 -17.28
C HIS A 72 -10.74 3.72 -16.48
N SER A 73 -9.66 4.02 -15.75
CA SER A 73 -8.92 3.03 -14.99
C SER A 73 -9.73 2.52 -13.80
N ARG A 74 -9.56 1.23 -13.50
CA ARG A 74 -10.22 0.56 -12.38
C ARG A 74 -9.19 -0.27 -11.63
N SER A 75 -9.35 -0.39 -10.32
CA SER A 75 -8.53 -1.28 -9.48
C SER A 75 -9.41 -2.18 -8.64
N PHE A 76 -9.04 -3.46 -8.53
CA PHE A 76 -9.75 -4.43 -7.71
C PHE A 76 -9.19 -4.44 -6.29
N THR A 77 -10.04 -4.21 -5.30
CA THR A 77 -9.64 -4.12 -3.88
C THR A 77 -9.68 -5.46 -3.12
N GLY A 78 -9.91 -6.56 -3.84
CA GLY A 78 -10.20 -7.87 -3.24
C GLY A 78 -11.68 -8.16 -3.06
N ARG A 79 -12.52 -7.14 -3.13
CA ARG A 79 -13.98 -7.27 -3.02
C ARG A 79 -14.69 -6.76 -4.27
N ARG A 80 -14.31 -5.56 -4.74
CA ARG A 80 -14.98 -4.87 -5.84
C ARG A 80 -13.99 -4.11 -6.71
N TRP A 81 -14.41 -3.81 -7.94
CA TRP A 81 -13.69 -2.92 -8.85
C TRP A 81 -14.06 -1.48 -8.54
N ILE A 82 -13.04 -0.64 -8.36
CA ILE A 82 -13.21 0.78 -8.03
C ILE A 82 -12.72 1.62 -9.20
N PRO A 83 -13.57 2.46 -9.80
CA PRO A 83 -13.19 3.32 -10.91
C PRO A 83 -12.36 4.52 -10.45
N GLY A 84 -11.62 5.11 -11.38
CA GLY A 84 -10.85 6.33 -11.13
C GLY A 84 -9.58 6.09 -10.31
N ILE A 85 -9.08 4.86 -10.24
CA ILE A 85 -7.81 4.54 -9.59
C ILE A 85 -6.72 4.43 -10.65
N LYS A 86 -5.71 5.30 -10.58
CA LYS A 86 -4.60 5.32 -11.53
C LYS A 86 -3.60 4.21 -11.24
N ALA A 87 -3.29 4.00 -9.96
CA ALA A 87 -2.37 2.96 -9.52
C ALA A 87 -2.78 2.40 -8.17
N GLY A 88 -2.50 1.12 -7.96
CA GLY A 88 -2.70 0.42 -6.69
C GLY A 88 -1.48 -0.40 -6.35
N PHE A 89 -1.02 -0.32 -5.11
CA PHE A 89 0.16 -1.03 -4.63
C PHE A 89 -0.27 -2.09 -3.61
N GLY A 90 -0.29 -3.34 -4.07
CA GLY A 90 -0.28 -4.53 -3.21
C GLY A 90 1.15 -4.85 -2.75
N LEU A 91 1.35 -6.00 -2.09
CA LEU A 91 2.63 -6.37 -1.48
C LEU A 91 3.26 -5.20 -0.72
N SER A 92 2.43 -4.49 0.03
CA SER A 92 2.81 -3.23 0.65
C SER A 92 2.45 -3.23 2.13
N ARG A 93 3.18 -2.40 2.85
CA ARG A 93 3.02 -2.18 4.27
C ARG A 93 2.88 -0.70 4.52
N LEU A 94 1.90 -0.37 5.34
CA LEU A 94 1.54 0.96 5.76
C LEU A 94 1.80 1.06 7.26
N TYR A 95 2.46 2.13 7.66
CA TYR A 95 2.67 2.47 9.06
C TYR A 95 2.12 3.85 9.33
N LEU A 96 1.42 3.98 10.45
CA LEU A 96 1.10 5.25 11.06
C LEU A 96 1.93 5.34 12.33
N THR A 97 2.81 6.34 12.38
CA THR A 97 3.57 6.70 13.58
C THR A 97 2.91 7.88 14.27
N ASP A 98 3.47 8.30 15.40
CA ASP A 98 3.10 9.55 16.05
C ASP A 98 3.39 10.78 15.17
N LYS A 99 4.35 10.70 14.26
CA LYS A 99 4.81 11.81 13.41
C LYS A 99 4.43 11.70 11.94
N ARG A 100 4.22 10.50 11.40
CA ARG A 100 4.15 10.29 9.94
C ARG A 100 3.18 9.18 9.55
N LEU A 101 2.70 9.24 8.31
CA LEU A 101 2.02 8.17 7.60
C LEU A 101 2.93 7.76 6.44
N LEU A 102 3.40 6.51 6.46
CA LEU A 102 4.36 6.00 5.50
C LEU A 102 3.91 4.66 4.91
N ALA A 103 4.13 4.48 3.62
CA ALA A 103 3.87 3.22 2.95
C ALA A 103 5.12 2.76 2.20
N GLN A 104 5.33 1.46 2.13
CA GLN A 104 6.42 0.85 1.37
C GLN A 104 5.98 -0.46 0.73
N LEU A 105 6.67 -0.85 -0.33
CA LEU A 105 6.61 -2.20 -0.84
C LEU A 105 7.37 -3.16 0.07
N LEU A 106 6.96 -4.43 0.08
CA LEU A 106 7.63 -5.52 0.77
C LEU A 106 8.83 -6.00 -0.04
N VAL A 107 8.65 -6.16 -1.36
CA VAL A 107 9.70 -6.59 -2.29
C VAL A 107 9.53 -5.88 -3.65
N PRO A 108 10.53 -5.11 -4.12
CA PRO A 108 11.68 -4.62 -3.36
C PRO A 108 11.23 -3.64 -2.25
N PRO A 109 12.00 -3.46 -1.16
CA PRO A 109 11.61 -2.61 -0.03
C PRO A 109 11.75 -1.11 -0.38
N VAL A 110 10.90 -0.64 -1.27
CA VAL A 110 10.89 0.72 -1.79
C VAL A 110 9.79 1.51 -1.11
N LEU A 111 10.13 2.70 -0.62
CA LEU A 111 9.15 3.66 -0.11
C LEU A 111 8.14 3.99 -1.20
N ILE A 112 6.86 3.93 -0.90
CA ILE A 112 5.78 4.35 -1.79
C ILE A 112 5.54 5.84 -1.57
N PHE A 113 5.22 6.19 -0.32
CA PHE A 113 5.09 7.57 0.12
C PHE A 113 5.49 7.72 1.59
N ASP A 114 5.81 8.95 1.98
CA ASP A 114 6.10 9.39 3.34
C ASP A 114 5.45 10.77 3.52
N ILE A 115 4.47 10.87 4.42
CA ILE A 115 3.67 12.06 4.68
C ILE A 115 3.79 12.39 6.16
N ASP A 116 4.25 13.60 6.50
CA ASP A 116 4.23 14.04 7.89
C ASP A 116 2.79 14.22 8.37
N ARG A 117 2.47 13.82 9.61
CA ARG A 117 1.10 13.89 10.14
C ARG A 117 0.58 15.31 10.22
N GLU A 118 1.47 16.29 10.42
CA GLU A 118 1.11 17.72 10.39
C GLU A 118 0.61 18.17 9.00
N ASP A 119 1.01 17.48 7.94
CA ASP A 119 0.55 17.75 6.58
C ASP A 119 -0.77 17.07 6.24
N VAL A 120 -1.24 16.12 7.06
CA VAL A 120 -2.54 15.46 6.86
C VAL A 120 -3.65 16.46 7.15
N ARG A 121 -4.39 16.85 6.11
CA ARG A 121 -5.47 17.84 6.19
C ARG A 121 -6.79 17.21 6.61
N SER A 122 -7.07 16.03 6.10
CA SER A 122 -8.27 15.28 6.45
C SER A 122 -8.13 13.81 6.13
N ALA A 123 -8.83 13.00 6.90
CA ALA A 123 -9.04 11.58 6.62
C ALA A 123 -10.54 11.29 6.73
N GLY A 124 -11.08 10.55 5.78
CA GLY A 124 -12.52 10.28 5.68
C GLY A 124 -12.80 9.01 4.91
N TYR A 125 -13.98 8.43 5.10
CA TYR A 125 -14.46 7.41 4.19
C TYR A 125 -14.73 8.03 2.82
N VAL A 126 -14.02 7.55 1.81
CA VAL A 126 -14.34 7.85 0.41
C VAL A 126 -15.46 6.95 -0.07
N ASP A 127 -15.46 5.71 0.44
CA ASP A 127 -16.51 4.75 0.22
C ASP A 127 -16.60 3.84 1.45
N ARG A 128 -17.63 4.07 2.27
CA ARG A 128 -17.84 3.37 3.53
C ARG A 128 -18.20 1.90 3.31
N GLU A 129 -18.91 1.57 2.24
CA GLU A 129 -19.23 0.18 1.91
C GLU A 129 -18.00 -0.61 1.44
N ARG A 130 -17.01 0.10 0.89
CA ARG A 130 -15.76 -0.48 0.39
C ARG A 130 -14.60 -0.37 1.36
N ASP A 131 -14.84 0.10 2.59
CA ASP A 131 -13.82 0.31 3.63
C ASP A 131 -12.61 1.14 3.14
N LEU A 132 -12.85 2.07 2.21
CA LEU A 132 -11.82 2.94 1.67
C LEU A 132 -11.73 4.22 2.46
N VAL A 133 -10.55 4.45 3.04
CA VAL A 133 -10.21 5.69 3.72
C VAL A 133 -9.41 6.57 2.76
N GLY A 134 -9.92 7.75 2.44
CA GLY A 134 -9.17 8.77 1.73
C GLY A 134 -8.42 9.65 2.72
N VAL A 135 -7.15 9.88 2.43
CA VAL A 135 -6.30 10.80 3.20
C VAL A 135 -5.87 11.92 2.26
N ARG A 136 -6.25 13.15 2.61
CA ARG A 136 -5.79 14.36 1.94
C ARG A 136 -4.63 14.96 2.72
N TYR A 137 -3.61 15.40 2.02
CA TYR A 137 -2.40 15.95 2.61
C TYR A 137 -1.87 17.15 1.82
N ALA A 138 -1.17 18.05 2.50
CA ALA A 138 -0.64 19.28 1.92
C ALA A 138 0.69 19.04 1.20
N ALA A 139 1.58 18.29 1.85
CA ALA A 139 2.87 17.91 1.35
C ALA A 139 3.16 16.45 1.71
N GLY A 140 4.04 15.83 0.94
CA GLY A 140 4.41 14.44 1.09
C GLY A 140 5.49 14.06 0.09
N ARG A 141 6.36 13.14 0.50
CA ARG A 141 7.41 12.59 -0.36
C ARG A 141 6.86 11.34 -1.01
N ILE A 142 6.81 11.33 -2.35
CA ILE A 142 6.53 10.14 -3.13
C ILE A 142 7.84 9.71 -3.80
N SER A 143 8.19 8.44 -3.66
CA SER A 143 9.43 7.90 -4.25
C SER A 143 9.44 8.08 -5.77
N PRO A 144 10.61 8.37 -6.39
CA PRO A 144 10.74 8.43 -7.84
C PRO A 144 10.22 7.17 -8.56
N MET A 145 10.44 6.00 -7.97
CA MET A 145 9.94 4.73 -8.51
C MET A 145 8.42 4.70 -8.50
N THR A 146 7.80 5.08 -7.39
CA THR A 146 6.35 5.22 -7.29
C THR A 146 5.83 6.26 -8.25
N LYS A 147 6.57 7.36 -8.46
CA LYS A 147 6.18 8.36 -9.45
C LYS A 147 6.15 7.78 -10.86
N LEU A 148 7.14 6.99 -11.23
CA LEU A 148 7.19 6.32 -12.52
C LEU A 148 6.03 5.31 -12.67
N LEU A 149 5.79 4.49 -11.66
CA LEU A 149 4.75 3.46 -11.70
C LEU A 149 3.33 4.05 -11.63
N ALA A 150 3.13 5.13 -10.86
CA ALA A 150 1.81 5.71 -10.62
C ALA A 150 1.43 6.86 -11.56
N PHE A 151 2.40 7.58 -12.14
CA PHE A 151 2.14 8.79 -12.94
C PHE A 151 2.56 8.69 -14.40
N THR A 152 2.88 7.50 -14.92
CA THR A 152 3.08 7.32 -16.37
C THR A 152 1.79 7.61 -17.14
N GLY A 153 1.87 8.53 -18.10
CA GLY A 153 0.82 8.83 -19.08
C GLY A 153 -0.36 9.70 -18.62
N LEU A 154 -0.67 9.81 -17.32
CA LEU A 154 -1.71 10.72 -16.79
C LEU A 154 -1.39 11.16 -15.36
N PRO A 155 -1.75 12.39 -14.96
CA PRO A 155 -1.51 12.89 -13.61
C PRO A 155 -2.50 12.23 -12.64
N ALA A 156 -2.00 11.56 -11.61
CA ALA A 156 -2.77 11.16 -10.45
C ALA A 156 -2.78 12.30 -9.42
N SER A 157 -3.75 12.27 -8.50
CA SER A 157 -3.80 13.26 -7.43
C SER A 157 -2.51 13.19 -6.61
N ARG A 158 -1.92 14.37 -6.40
CA ARG A 158 -0.67 14.52 -5.64
C ARG A 158 -0.93 14.88 -4.18
N ASP A 159 -2.17 15.21 -3.85
CA ASP A 159 -2.65 15.67 -2.54
C ASP A 159 -3.56 14.65 -1.85
N MET A 160 -3.74 13.45 -2.42
CA MET A 160 -4.66 12.46 -1.90
C MET A 160 -4.21 11.02 -2.19
N VAL A 161 -4.38 10.16 -1.20
CA VAL A 161 -4.24 8.70 -1.33
C VAL A 161 -5.47 8.02 -0.75
N PHE A 162 -5.85 6.88 -1.33
CA PHE A 162 -6.86 5.99 -0.77
C PHE A 162 -6.18 4.79 -0.12
N LEU A 163 -6.64 4.42 1.06
CA LEU A 163 -6.16 3.32 1.87
C LEU A 163 -7.25 2.26 1.94
N ASN A 164 -6.92 1.05 1.50
CA ASN A 164 -7.80 -0.11 1.54
C ASN A 164 -7.47 -0.95 2.77
N LEU A 165 -8.10 -0.58 3.89
CA LEU A 165 -7.78 -1.09 5.22
C LEU A 165 -8.74 -2.18 5.70
N GLY A 166 -9.83 -2.42 4.96
CA GLY A 166 -10.83 -3.42 5.32
C GLY A 166 -11.42 -3.17 6.71
N ALA A 167 -11.46 -4.23 7.53
CA ALA A 167 -12.06 -4.19 8.86
C ALA A 167 -11.38 -3.19 9.81
N ASP A 168 -10.11 -2.84 9.59
CA ASP A 168 -9.37 -1.89 10.42
C ASP A 168 -9.60 -0.42 10.04
N SER A 169 -10.38 -0.14 8.99
CA SER A 169 -10.60 1.20 8.43
C SER A 169 -11.00 2.24 9.50
N GLN A 170 -11.90 1.89 10.42
CA GLN A 170 -12.36 2.80 11.48
C GLN A 170 -11.25 3.12 12.48
N ARG A 171 -10.44 2.13 12.86
CA ARG A 171 -9.33 2.32 13.80
C ARG A 171 -8.28 3.26 13.23
N TRP A 172 -7.97 3.08 11.95
CA TRP A 172 -7.06 3.96 11.21
C TRP A 172 -7.62 5.36 11.04
N LEU A 173 -8.90 5.48 10.70
CA LEU A 173 -9.56 6.78 10.59
C LEU A 173 -9.43 7.57 11.89
N ASN A 174 -9.78 6.96 13.03
CA ASN A 174 -9.69 7.59 14.34
C ASN A 174 -8.27 8.06 14.69
N ALA A 175 -7.24 7.32 14.24
CA ALA A 175 -5.85 7.69 14.49
C ALA A 175 -5.32 8.74 13.51
N LEU A 176 -5.87 8.81 12.29
CA LEU A 176 -5.48 9.76 11.26
C LEU A 176 -6.18 11.12 11.40
N THR A 177 -7.39 11.14 11.95
CA THR A 177 -8.07 12.39 12.25
C THR A 177 -7.29 13.11 13.36
N PRO A 178 -6.86 14.36 13.13
CA PRO A 178 -6.27 15.16 14.20
C PRO A 178 -7.27 15.23 15.35
N ALA A 179 -6.81 15.02 16.59
CA ALA A 179 -7.63 15.35 17.75
C ALA A 179 -8.02 16.82 17.59
N ALA A 180 -9.33 17.11 17.52
CA ALA A 180 -9.80 18.49 17.50
C ALA A 180 -9.20 19.15 18.74
N SER A 181 -8.26 20.08 18.53
CA SER A 181 -7.72 20.92 19.58
C SER A 181 -8.87 21.76 20.12
N THR A 182 -9.49 21.29 21.20
CA THR A 182 -10.29 22.11 22.12
C THR A 182 -9.40 23.06 22.87
#